data_AF-A0A1D2R156-F1
#
_entry.id   AF-A0A1D2R156-F1
#
_cell.length_a   1.000
_cell.length_b   1.000
_cell.length_c   1.000
_cell.angle_alpha   90.00
_cell.angle_beta   90.00
_cell.angle_gamma   90.00
#
_symmetry.space_group_name_H-M   'P 1'
#
loop_
_entity.id
_entity.type
_entity.pdbx_description
1 polymer ?
#
loop_
_entity_poly.entity_id
_entity_poly.type
_entity_poly.pdbx_seq_one_letter_code
_entity_poly.pdbx_strand_id
1 'polypeptide(L)'
;MDSGDLLVPLDDEKYGYLTHGVHIGLKYRTSDMRPFIYKIRPDKLCVFEVSKIDKRIKTAAKFISRFNPKDVLVVSNREYGKHPIKKFAEETGCVAITKRFVSGTLTNPDIGTYTEPKLIIITDPSADLQAIKEAAETGIATIAICDTNTRFKNLDFIIPGNNKGKNALALIYWLMAREISKINGKEPGTPYEKFVSRAEPQPYLLKMRELQMLSRRRQRGKPRR
;
A
#
# COMPACT_ATOMS: atom_id res chain seq x y z
N MET A 1 19.54 -11.69 -15.26
CA MET A 1 18.40 -10.90 -14.74
C MET A 1 19.03 -9.83 -13.89
N ASP A 2 19.10 -8.61 -14.40
CA ASP A 2 19.91 -7.55 -13.81
C ASP A 2 19.49 -7.27 -12.37
N SER A 3 20.33 -7.69 -11.44
CA SER A 3 20.38 -7.25 -10.04
C SER A 3 20.82 -5.78 -9.93
N GLY A 4 20.79 -5.03 -11.03
CA GLY A 4 21.27 -3.66 -11.16
C GLY A 4 20.21 -2.68 -10.70
N ASP A 5 20.37 -2.20 -9.47
CA ASP A 5 19.74 -1.01 -8.89
C ASP A 5 18.29 -1.18 -8.40
N LEU A 6 18.04 -2.12 -7.49
CA LEU A 6 16.85 -2.07 -6.63
C LEU A 6 16.99 -0.96 -5.58
N LEU A 7 15.89 -0.32 -5.17
CA LEU A 7 15.90 0.67 -4.09
C LEU A 7 16.41 0.12 -2.76
N VAL A 8 16.18 -1.17 -2.55
CA VAL A 8 16.59 -1.94 -1.37
C VAL A 8 16.93 -3.37 -1.81
N PRO A 9 17.90 -4.04 -1.19
CA PRO A 9 18.18 -5.43 -1.50
C PRO A 9 16.98 -6.35 -1.25
N LEU A 10 16.97 -7.51 -1.92
CA LEU A 10 15.85 -8.47 -1.84
C LEU A 10 15.72 -9.10 -0.44
N ASP A 11 16.84 -9.59 0.09
CA ASP A 11 16.92 -10.43 1.30
C ASP A 11 17.57 -9.72 2.50
N ASP A 12 17.54 -8.39 2.52
CA ASP A 12 18.08 -7.62 3.65
C ASP A 12 17.18 -7.77 4.89
N GLU A 13 17.76 -8.07 6.05
CA GLU A 13 17.01 -8.23 7.30
C GLU A 13 16.39 -6.92 7.79
N LYS A 14 17.00 -5.78 7.46
CA LYS A 14 16.60 -4.46 7.94
C LYS A 14 15.58 -3.80 7.02
N TYR A 15 15.72 -3.92 5.71
CA TYR A 15 14.85 -3.22 4.75
C TYR A 15 14.31 -4.10 3.61
N GLY A 16 14.67 -5.38 3.55
CA GLY A 16 14.42 -6.23 2.38
C GLY A 16 12.95 -6.38 1.99
N TYR A 17 12.66 -6.35 0.69
CA TYR A 17 11.32 -6.54 0.15
C TYR A 17 10.71 -7.89 0.54
N LEU A 18 11.55 -8.92 0.69
CA LEU A 18 11.12 -10.26 1.08
C LEU A 18 10.79 -10.34 2.58
N THR A 19 11.67 -9.80 3.43
CA THR A 19 11.51 -9.70 4.90
C THR A 19 10.20 -9.02 5.29
N HIS A 20 9.84 -7.95 4.57
CA HIS A 20 8.65 -7.14 4.86
C HIS A 20 7.36 -7.69 4.25
N GLY A 21 7.44 -8.75 3.45
CA GLY A 21 6.28 -9.42 2.86
C GLY A 21 5.53 -8.60 1.81
N VAL A 22 6.19 -7.62 1.16
CA VAL A 22 5.59 -6.79 0.10
C VAL A 22 5.17 -7.63 -1.11
N HIS A 23 5.96 -8.67 -1.41
CA HIS A 23 5.73 -9.60 -2.51
C HIS A 23 4.57 -10.58 -2.26
N ILE A 24 4.04 -10.67 -1.04
CA ILE A 24 3.03 -11.66 -0.66
C ILE A 24 1.64 -11.15 -1.04
N GLY A 25 1.05 -11.72 -2.08
CA GLY A 25 -0.34 -11.47 -2.47
C GLY A 25 -1.32 -12.47 -1.85
N LEU A 26 -2.60 -12.36 -2.26
CA LEU A 26 -3.68 -13.25 -1.81
C LEU A 26 -3.79 -14.52 -2.64
N LYS A 27 -4.74 -15.37 -2.25
CA LYS A 27 -5.14 -16.56 -3.03
C LYS A 27 -5.95 -16.19 -4.28
N TYR A 28 -6.80 -15.18 -4.16
CA TYR A 28 -7.62 -14.70 -5.27
C TYR A 28 -6.82 -13.70 -6.11
N ARG A 29 -6.92 -13.83 -7.44
CA ARG A 29 -6.28 -12.92 -8.39
C ARG A 29 -7.28 -12.47 -9.46
N THR A 30 -7.22 -11.20 -9.82
CA THR A 30 -7.91 -10.64 -10.99
C THR A 30 -7.08 -10.85 -12.25
N SER A 31 -7.72 -10.72 -13.42
CA SER A 31 -7.01 -10.76 -14.70
C SER A 31 -6.02 -9.60 -14.83
N ASP A 32 -6.46 -8.41 -14.38
CA ASP A 32 -5.70 -7.16 -14.41
C ASP A 32 -4.34 -7.27 -13.71
N MET A 33 -4.27 -7.99 -12.58
CA MET A 33 -3.04 -8.13 -11.79
C MET A 33 -2.09 -9.22 -12.32
N ARG A 34 -2.50 -10.03 -13.30
CA ARG A 34 -1.70 -11.14 -13.84
C ARG A 34 -0.29 -10.72 -14.30
N PRO A 35 -0.07 -9.56 -14.94
CA PRO A 35 1.27 -9.15 -15.37
C PRO A 35 2.25 -8.87 -14.24
N PHE A 36 1.77 -8.63 -13.01
CA PHE A 36 2.61 -8.33 -11.84
C PHE A 36 2.93 -9.56 -11.00
N ILE A 37 2.25 -10.69 -11.25
CA ILE A 37 2.41 -11.93 -10.51
C ILE A 37 3.52 -12.76 -11.16
N TYR A 38 4.56 -13.07 -10.38
CA TYR A 38 5.67 -13.93 -10.79
C TYR A 38 5.28 -15.41 -10.74
N LYS A 39 4.77 -15.89 -9.59
CA LYS A 39 4.37 -17.29 -9.40
C LYS A 39 3.29 -17.46 -8.34
N ILE A 40 2.74 -18.67 -8.25
CA ILE A 40 1.86 -19.09 -7.16
C ILE A 40 2.63 -20.06 -6.25
N ARG A 41 2.59 -19.84 -4.94
CA ARG A 41 3.18 -20.75 -3.95
C ARG A 41 2.32 -22.01 -3.76
N PRO A 42 2.89 -23.10 -3.18
CA PRO A 42 2.12 -24.29 -2.80
C PRO A 42 0.91 -23.98 -1.90
N ASP A 43 1.04 -22.96 -1.05
CA ASP A 43 -0.04 -22.44 -0.18
C ASP A 43 -1.17 -21.72 -0.93
N LYS A 44 -1.10 -21.69 -2.27
CA LYS A 44 -1.98 -20.96 -3.21
C LYS A 44 -1.89 -19.43 -3.10
N LEU A 45 -0.93 -18.89 -2.36
CA LEU A 45 -0.69 -17.44 -2.31
C LEU A 45 0.08 -17.01 -3.56
N CYS A 46 -0.40 -15.94 -4.19
CA CYS A 46 0.31 -15.31 -5.29
C CYS A 46 1.58 -14.60 -4.78
N VAL A 47 2.59 -14.54 -5.63
CA VAL A 47 3.85 -13.85 -5.38
C VAL A 47 4.06 -12.79 -6.45
N PHE A 48 4.21 -11.54 -6.05
CA PHE A 48 4.54 -10.45 -6.94
C PHE A 48 6.01 -10.48 -7.36
N GLU A 49 6.28 -9.94 -8.55
CA GLU A 49 7.64 -9.72 -9.05
C GLU A 49 8.22 -8.44 -8.46
N VAL A 50 9.24 -8.56 -7.61
CA VAL A 50 9.80 -7.42 -6.84
C VAL A 50 10.36 -6.32 -7.76
N SER A 51 11.01 -6.69 -8.87
CA SER A 51 11.56 -5.72 -9.83
C SER A 51 10.47 -4.82 -10.42
N LYS A 52 9.25 -5.34 -10.61
CA LYS A 52 8.11 -4.54 -11.09
C LYS A 52 7.58 -3.61 -10.00
N ILE A 53 7.55 -4.06 -8.75
CA ILE A 53 7.17 -3.24 -7.60
C ILE A 53 8.12 -2.05 -7.49
N ASP A 54 9.42 -2.32 -7.48
CA ASP A 54 10.47 -1.30 -7.35
C ASP A 54 10.40 -0.25 -8.47
N LYS A 55 10.29 -0.70 -9.73
CA LYS A 55 10.13 0.19 -10.88
C LYS A 55 8.88 1.07 -10.77
N ARG A 56 7.77 0.53 -10.27
CA ARG A 56 6.52 1.29 -10.08
C ARG A 56 6.65 2.30 -8.95
N ILE A 57 7.32 1.96 -7.85
CA ILE A 57 7.62 2.88 -6.75
C ILE A 57 8.50 4.04 -7.24
N LYS A 58 9.61 3.77 -7.94
CA LYS A 58 10.48 4.81 -8.53
C LYS A 58 9.69 5.75 -9.44
N THR A 59 8.85 5.19 -10.31
CA THR A 59 8.04 5.96 -11.25
C THR A 59 6.99 6.82 -10.52
N ALA A 60 6.33 6.27 -9.50
CA ALA A 60 5.38 7.01 -8.68
C ALA A 60 6.05 8.16 -7.94
N ALA A 61 7.19 7.92 -7.29
CA ALA A 61 7.94 8.95 -6.57
C ALA A 61 8.34 10.12 -7.50
N LYS A 62 8.86 9.80 -8.70
CA LYS A 62 9.18 10.81 -9.72
C LYS A 62 7.97 11.59 -10.25
N PHE A 63 6.80 10.94 -10.28
CA PHE A 63 5.57 11.60 -10.68
C PHE A 63 5.05 12.53 -9.58
N ILE A 64 5.01 12.05 -8.33
CA ILE A 64 4.56 12.80 -7.16
C ILE A 64 5.45 14.03 -6.93
N SER A 65 6.77 13.92 -7.12
CA SER A 65 7.71 15.02 -6.90
C SER A 65 7.52 16.22 -7.85
N ARG A 66 6.71 16.07 -8.92
CA ARG A 66 6.38 17.16 -9.86
C ARG A 66 5.23 18.04 -9.37
N PHE A 67 4.46 17.57 -8.40
CA PHE A 67 3.32 18.31 -7.86
C PHE A 67 3.74 19.13 -6.64
N ASN A 68 2.98 20.19 -6.36
CA ASN A 68 3.06 20.86 -5.08
C ASN A 68 2.57 19.88 -3.99
N PRO A 69 3.30 19.66 -2.88
CA PRO A 69 2.89 18.72 -1.84
C PRO A 69 1.46 18.95 -1.34
N LYS A 70 1.02 20.21 -1.21
CA LYS A 70 -0.34 20.54 -0.76
C LYS A 70 -1.44 20.09 -1.72
N ASP A 71 -1.12 19.92 -3.00
CA ASP A 71 -2.06 19.47 -4.04
C ASP A 71 -2.13 17.93 -4.12
N VAL A 72 -1.35 17.21 -3.30
CA VAL A 72 -1.33 15.75 -3.25
C VAL A 72 -2.07 15.27 -2.01
N LEU A 73 -3.12 14.48 -2.23
CA LEU A 73 -3.94 13.88 -1.18
C LEU A 73 -3.63 12.39 -1.02
N VAL A 74 -3.36 11.93 0.20
CA VAL A 74 -3.17 10.51 0.52
C VAL A 74 -4.33 10.01 1.37
N VAL A 75 -4.98 8.93 0.97
CA VAL A 75 -6.16 8.38 1.65
C VAL A 75 -5.95 6.92 2.04
N SER A 76 -6.29 6.60 3.29
CA SER A 76 -6.36 5.24 3.80
C SER A 76 -7.39 5.09 4.90
N ASN A 77 -8.46 4.34 4.64
CA ASN A 77 -9.37 3.86 5.67
C ASN A 77 -8.83 2.61 6.39
N ARG A 78 -7.79 1.97 5.84
CA ARG A 78 -7.16 0.77 6.40
C ARG A 78 -6.39 1.07 7.69
N GLU A 79 -6.65 0.33 8.77
CA GLU A 79 -6.03 0.54 10.08
C GLU A 79 -4.49 0.56 10.04
N TYR A 80 -3.88 -0.42 9.36
CA TYR A 80 -2.42 -0.46 9.21
C TYR A 80 -1.86 0.59 8.25
N GLY A 81 -2.69 1.17 7.39
CA GLY A 81 -2.29 2.24 6.46
C GLY A 81 -2.32 3.63 7.08
N LYS A 82 -3.19 3.89 8.06
CA LYS A 82 -3.37 5.20 8.72
C LYS A 82 -2.06 5.83 9.23
N HIS A 83 -1.22 5.04 9.89
CA HIS A 83 0.04 5.52 10.47
C HIS A 83 1.12 5.78 9.41
N PRO A 84 1.41 4.85 8.47
CA PRO A 84 2.29 5.10 7.33
C PRO A 84 1.93 6.36 6.54
N ILE A 85 0.65 6.59 6.21
CA ILE A 85 0.25 7.77 5.43
C ILE A 85 0.45 9.08 6.19
N LYS A 86 0.26 9.06 7.52
CA LYS A 86 0.50 10.23 8.37
C LYS A 86 1.99 10.58 8.36
N LYS A 87 2.86 9.57 8.48
CA LYS A 87 4.32 9.77 8.42
C LYS A 87 4.79 10.20 7.04
N PHE A 88 4.21 9.63 6.00
CA PHE A 88 4.45 10.07 4.63
C PHE A 88 4.09 11.54 4.41
N ALA A 89 2.93 11.98 4.91
CA ALA A 89 2.50 13.38 4.86
C ALA A 89 3.43 14.32 5.67
N GLU A 90 3.84 13.91 6.87
CA GLU A 90 4.79 14.68 7.68
C GLU A 90 6.14 14.87 6.97
N GLU A 91 6.64 13.87 6.24
CA GLU A 91 7.93 13.94 5.55
C GLU A 91 7.88 14.68 4.22
N THR A 92 6.83 14.46 3.42
CA THR A 92 6.70 15.03 2.08
C THR A 92 5.99 16.39 2.06
N GLY A 93 5.23 16.72 3.10
CA GLY A 93 4.35 17.89 3.16
C GLY A 93 2.99 17.68 2.47
N CYS A 94 2.65 16.43 2.10
CA CYS A 94 1.37 16.10 1.50
C CYS A 94 0.21 16.17 2.49
N VAL A 95 -1.02 16.28 1.98
CA VAL A 95 -2.23 16.19 2.81
C VAL A 95 -2.63 14.72 2.96
N ALA A 96 -2.97 14.29 4.18
CA ALA A 96 -3.40 12.91 4.43
C ALA A 96 -4.74 12.83 5.16
N ILE A 97 -5.64 11.98 4.65
CA ILE A 97 -6.88 11.59 5.31
C ILE A 97 -6.71 10.19 5.90
N THR A 98 -6.56 10.15 7.22
CA THR A 98 -6.43 8.90 8.01
C THR A 98 -7.75 8.43 8.62
N LYS A 99 -8.75 9.31 8.63
CA LYS A 99 -10.09 9.02 9.13
C LYS A 99 -10.95 8.47 7.99
N ARG A 100 -12.21 8.16 8.32
CA ARG A 100 -13.21 7.81 7.31
C ARG A 100 -13.28 8.92 6.26
N PHE A 101 -13.17 8.53 4.99
CA PHE A 101 -13.41 9.43 3.87
C PHE A 101 -14.89 9.80 3.82
N VAL A 102 -15.19 11.09 3.86
CA VAL A 102 -16.57 11.60 3.83
C VAL A 102 -16.99 11.73 2.38
N SER A 103 -18.21 11.31 2.05
CA SER A 103 -18.71 11.48 0.70
C SER A 103 -18.89 12.97 0.41
N GLY A 104 -18.41 13.44 -0.74
CA GLY A 104 -18.44 14.85 -1.11
C GLY A 104 -17.14 15.59 -0.78
N THR A 105 -16.13 14.92 -0.22
CA THR A 105 -14.83 15.52 0.08
C THR A 105 -14.13 16.08 -1.16
N LEU A 106 -14.37 15.54 -2.35
CA LEU A 106 -13.78 16.08 -3.59
C LEU A 106 -14.77 16.82 -4.49
N THR A 107 -16.08 16.64 -4.27
CA THR A 107 -17.12 17.13 -5.19
C THR A 107 -17.97 18.27 -4.62
N ASN A 108 -18.09 18.39 -3.29
CA ASN A 108 -18.97 19.37 -2.66
C ASN A 108 -18.20 20.43 -1.85
N PRO A 109 -18.10 21.68 -2.35
CA PRO A 109 -17.43 22.79 -1.66
C PRO A 109 -18.00 23.16 -0.30
N ASP A 110 -19.28 22.87 -0.05
CA ASP A 110 -19.97 23.29 1.18
C ASP A 110 -19.56 22.45 2.41
N ILE A 111 -18.93 21.28 2.20
CA ILE A 111 -18.51 20.40 3.29
C ILE A 111 -17.18 20.91 3.86
N GLY A 112 -17.06 21.03 5.19
CA GLY A 112 -15.82 21.49 5.83
C GLY A 112 -14.59 20.57 5.65
N THR A 113 -14.75 19.40 5.04
CA THR A 113 -13.65 18.48 4.67
C THR A 113 -13.28 18.57 3.19
N TYR A 114 -13.89 19.48 2.45
CA TYR A 114 -13.67 19.65 1.02
C TYR A 114 -12.21 19.97 0.70
N THR A 115 -11.70 19.36 -0.37
CA THR A 115 -10.35 19.57 -0.85
C THR A 115 -10.27 19.34 -2.35
N GLU A 116 -9.44 20.13 -3.04
CA GLU A 116 -9.22 20.05 -4.50
C GLU A 116 -7.78 19.62 -4.81
N PRO A 117 -7.40 18.36 -4.53
CA PRO A 117 -6.09 17.86 -4.89
C PRO A 117 -6.00 17.64 -6.40
N LYS A 118 -4.79 17.73 -6.95
CA LYS A 118 -4.49 17.37 -8.35
C LYS A 118 -4.09 15.91 -8.51
N LEU A 119 -3.73 15.27 -7.41
CA LEU A 119 -3.30 13.87 -7.35
C LEU A 119 -3.81 13.23 -6.08
N ILE A 120 -4.40 12.05 -6.19
CA ILE A 120 -4.79 11.22 -5.05
C ILE A 120 -3.97 9.92 -5.01
N ILE A 121 -3.52 9.56 -3.81
CA ILE A 121 -2.80 8.32 -3.52
C ILE A 121 -3.66 7.47 -2.59
N ILE A 122 -4.05 6.28 -3.04
CA ILE A 122 -4.93 5.36 -2.33
C ILE A 122 -4.15 4.16 -1.80
N THR A 123 -4.31 3.84 -0.52
CA THR A 123 -3.68 2.65 0.09
C THR A 123 -4.39 1.34 -0.29
N ASP A 124 -5.72 1.28 -0.23
CA ASP A 124 -6.47 0.06 -0.56
C ASP A 124 -7.72 0.41 -1.38
N PRO A 125 -7.71 0.15 -2.70
CA PRO A 125 -8.85 0.43 -3.57
C PRO A 125 -10.16 -0.22 -3.14
N SER A 126 -10.11 -1.36 -2.42
CA SER A 126 -11.32 -2.00 -1.93
C SER A 126 -11.91 -1.29 -0.72
N ALA A 127 -11.08 -0.64 0.11
CA ALA A 127 -11.51 0.05 1.31
C ALA A 127 -11.87 1.52 1.04
N ASP A 128 -11.21 2.13 0.04
CA ASP A 128 -11.26 3.55 -0.27
C ASP A 128 -11.99 3.83 -1.61
N LEU A 129 -12.95 2.96 -1.97
CA LEU A 129 -13.67 3.03 -3.24
C LEU A 129 -14.38 4.38 -3.45
N GLN A 130 -14.86 5.00 -2.39
CA GLN A 130 -15.54 6.30 -2.47
C GLN A 130 -14.60 7.40 -2.97
N ALA A 131 -13.37 7.44 -2.47
CA ALA A 131 -12.37 8.40 -2.91
C ALA A 131 -12.01 8.21 -4.39
N ILE A 132 -11.91 6.96 -4.85
CA ILE A 132 -11.63 6.63 -6.26
C ILE A 132 -12.78 7.08 -7.17
N LYS A 133 -14.04 6.89 -6.74
CA LYS A 133 -15.20 7.33 -7.51
C LYS A 133 -15.24 8.84 -7.66
N GLU A 134 -15.12 9.56 -6.55
CA GLU A 134 -15.15 11.02 -6.58
C GLU A 134 -13.95 11.61 -7.34
N ALA A 135 -12.76 11.02 -7.22
CA ALA A 135 -11.61 11.44 -8.01
C ALA A 135 -11.84 11.24 -9.52
N ALA A 136 -12.51 10.16 -9.92
CA ALA A 136 -12.85 9.93 -11.33
C ALA A 136 -13.91 10.91 -11.85
N GLU A 137 -14.88 11.29 -11.01
CA GLU A 137 -15.92 12.27 -11.35
C GLU A 137 -15.35 13.68 -11.53
N THR A 138 -14.32 14.03 -10.76
CA THR A 138 -13.65 15.34 -10.81
C THR A 138 -12.45 15.38 -11.76
N GLY A 139 -12.04 14.25 -12.33
CA GLY A 139 -10.89 14.15 -13.25
C GLY A 139 -9.52 14.23 -12.56
N ILE A 140 -9.44 13.87 -11.28
CA ILE A 140 -8.21 13.85 -10.49
C ILE A 140 -7.43 12.56 -10.76
N ALA A 141 -6.14 12.69 -11.05
CA ALA A 141 -5.27 11.55 -11.29
C ALA A 141 -5.13 10.68 -10.04
N THR A 142 -5.21 9.36 -10.19
CA THR A 142 -5.26 8.39 -9.09
C THR A 142 -4.11 7.39 -9.16
N ILE A 143 -3.29 7.37 -8.09
CA ILE A 143 -2.28 6.34 -7.81
C ILE A 143 -2.81 5.41 -6.73
N ALA A 144 -2.66 4.09 -6.89
CA ALA A 144 -3.10 3.14 -5.88
C ALA A 144 -2.13 1.99 -5.61
N ILE A 145 -2.02 1.60 -4.34
CA ILE A 145 -1.36 0.35 -3.93
C ILE A 145 -2.37 -0.81 -4.10
N CYS A 146 -2.04 -1.76 -4.98
CA CYS A 146 -2.95 -2.81 -5.39
C CYS A 146 -2.44 -4.20 -5.03
N ASP A 147 -3.26 -4.95 -4.31
CA ASP A 147 -3.08 -6.39 -4.08
C ASP A 147 -3.69 -7.20 -5.24
N THR A 148 -3.54 -8.53 -5.22
CA THR A 148 -3.88 -9.38 -6.36
C THR A 148 -5.35 -9.42 -6.71
N ASN A 149 -6.23 -9.06 -5.77
CA ASN A 149 -7.67 -9.04 -5.96
C ASN A 149 -8.21 -7.72 -6.52
N THR A 150 -7.36 -6.72 -6.74
CA THR A 150 -7.77 -5.39 -7.18
C THR A 150 -8.05 -5.35 -8.70
N ARG A 151 -9.04 -4.56 -9.11
CA ARG A 151 -9.34 -4.24 -10.52
C ARG A 151 -8.87 -2.82 -10.84
N PHE A 152 -8.51 -2.55 -12.09
CA PHE A 152 -7.95 -1.24 -12.51
C PHE A 152 -9.00 -0.18 -12.84
N LYS A 153 -10.24 -0.36 -12.39
CA LYS A 153 -11.32 0.59 -12.67
C LYS A 153 -11.02 1.92 -11.99
N ASN A 154 -10.95 3.01 -12.78
CA ASN A 154 -10.71 4.38 -12.32
C ASN A 154 -9.36 4.56 -11.60
N LEU A 155 -8.36 3.77 -11.98
CA LEU A 155 -6.98 3.89 -11.47
C LEU A 155 -6.05 4.21 -12.63
N ASP A 156 -5.27 5.29 -12.52
CA ASP A 156 -4.35 5.72 -13.59
C ASP A 156 -2.99 5.05 -13.45
N PHE A 157 -2.52 4.89 -12.21
CA PHE A 157 -1.23 4.28 -11.94
C PHE A 157 -1.28 3.33 -10.73
N ILE A 158 -0.70 2.15 -10.92
CA ILE A 158 -0.76 1.07 -9.93
C ILE A 158 0.64 0.75 -9.40
N ILE A 159 0.73 0.67 -8.08
CA ILE A 159 1.86 0.11 -7.36
C ILE A 159 1.45 -1.29 -6.89
N PRO A 160 1.92 -2.38 -7.53
CA PRO A 160 1.60 -3.73 -7.09
C PRO A 160 2.26 -4.01 -5.74
N GLY A 161 1.54 -4.59 -4.80
CA GLY A 161 2.10 -4.96 -3.50
C GLY A 161 1.04 -5.34 -2.48
N ASN A 162 1.52 -5.90 -1.37
CA ASN A 162 0.66 -6.26 -0.25
C ASN A 162 0.12 -5.01 0.46
N ASN A 163 -1.18 -4.73 0.28
CA ASN A 163 -1.85 -3.58 0.90
C ASN A 163 -2.53 -3.91 2.26
N LYS A 164 -2.27 -5.08 2.83
CA LYS A 164 -2.84 -5.54 4.11
C LYS A 164 -1.80 -5.72 5.20
N GLY A 165 -0.55 -5.97 4.83
CA GLY A 165 0.55 -6.17 5.77
C GLY A 165 0.99 -4.85 6.39
N LYS A 166 1.11 -4.82 7.72
CA LYS A 166 1.68 -3.69 8.48
C LYS A 166 3.07 -3.27 7.97
N ASN A 167 3.97 -4.26 7.85
CA ASN A 167 5.34 -4.04 7.41
C ASN A 167 5.43 -3.68 5.92
N ALA A 168 4.58 -4.30 5.09
CA ALA A 168 4.55 -4.04 3.66
C ALA A 168 4.11 -2.60 3.34
N LEU A 169 3.00 -2.14 3.94
CA LEU A 169 2.52 -0.77 3.77
C LEU A 169 3.54 0.26 4.27
N ALA A 170 4.13 0.03 5.44
CA ALA A 170 5.17 0.89 5.98
C ALA A 170 6.38 0.99 5.03
N LEU A 171 6.83 -0.14 4.47
CA LEU A 171 7.96 -0.15 3.54
C LEU A 171 7.64 0.61 2.24
N ILE A 172 6.46 0.40 1.64
CA ILE A 172 6.08 1.10 0.40
C ILE A 172 6.03 2.62 0.61
N TYR A 173 5.37 3.09 1.67
CA TYR A 173 5.28 4.52 1.96
C TYR A 173 6.64 5.12 2.33
N TRP A 174 7.46 4.41 3.11
CA TRP A 174 8.81 4.85 3.44
C TRP A 174 9.69 4.98 2.19
N LEU A 175 9.65 3.99 1.29
CA LEU A 175 10.41 4.05 0.03
C LEU A 175 9.95 5.21 -0.86
N MET A 176 8.64 5.41 -1.00
CA MET A 176 8.13 6.56 -1.75
C MET A 176 8.60 7.89 -1.15
N ALA A 177 8.50 8.07 0.17
CA ALA A 177 8.96 9.28 0.85
C ALA A 177 10.46 9.50 0.66
N ARG A 178 11.27 8.45 0.86
CA ARG A 178 12.72 8.48 0.69
C ARG A 178 13.13 8.88 -0.71
N GLU A 179 12.49 8.32 -1.74
CA GLU A 179 12.79 8.66 -3.13
C GLU A 179 12.32 10.08 -3.49
N ILE A 180 11.18 10.55 -2.97
CA ILE A 180 10.75 11.94 -3.14
C ILE A 180 11.75 12.91 -2.49
N SER A 181 12.18 12.64 -1.26
CA SER A 181 13.19 13.45 -0.56
C SER A 181 14.51 13.49 -1.34
N LYS A 182 14.98 12.34 -1.84
CA LYS A 182 16.19 12.22 -2.66
C LYS A 182 16.09 13.05 -3.94
N ILE A 183 14.95 13.00 -4.65
CA ILE A 183 14.72 13.81 -5.86
C ILE A 183 14.73 15.31 -5.53
N ASN A 184 14.19 15.69 -4.38
CA ASN A 184 14.15 17.08 -3.91
C ASN A 184 15.48 17.56 -3.31
N GLY A 185 16.55 16.74 -3.34
CA GLY A 185 17.86 17.08 -2.77
C GLY A 185 17.87 17.17 -1.24
N LYS A 186 16.88 16.60 -0.56
CA LYS A 186 16.78 16.54 0.90
C LYS A 186 17.27 15.19 1.41
N GLU A 187 17.92 15.17 2.56
CA GLU A 187 18.20 13.91 3.23
C GLU A 187 16.90 13.25 3.71
N PRO A 188 16.73 11.92 3.52
CA PRO A 188 15.56 11.22 4.01
C PRO A 188 15.56 11.22 5.54
N GLY A 189 14.64 11.96 6.13
CA GLY A 189 14.70 12.32 7.55
C GLY A 189 14.17 11.25 8.51
N THR A 190 13.35 10.30 8.03
CA THR A 190 12.60 9.40 8.91
C THR A 190 13.00 7.93 8.73
N PRO A 191 13.46 7.25 9.80
CA PRO A 191 13.72 5.81 9.77
C PRO A 191 12.45 4.98 9.50
N TYR A 192 12.61 3.83 8.85
CA TYR A 192 11.52 2.91 8.52
C TYR A 192 10.69 2.51 9.74
N GLU A 193 11.31 2.30 10.90
CA GLU A 193 10.65 1.88 12.14
C GLU A 193 9.57 2.87 12.58
N LYS A 194 9.71 4.16 12.22
CA LYS A 194 8.69 5.18 12.52
C LYS A 194 7.48 5.08 11.61
N PHE A 195 7.59 4.49 10.41
CA PHE A 195 6.46 4.25 9.50
C PHE A 195 5.62 3.03 9.91
N VAL A 196 6.17 2.14 10.73
CA VAL A 196 5.51 0.91 11.14
C VAL A 196 4.33 1.23 12.06
N SER A 197 3.11 0.86 11.65
CA SER A 197 1.90 1.12 12.44
C SER A 197 1.94 0.38 13.78
N ARG A 198 1.69 1.08 14.89
CA ARG A 198 1.62 0.45 16.23
C ARG A 198 0.24 -0.16 16.54
N ALA A 199 -0.70 -0.12 15.61
CA ALA A 199 -2.04 -0.66 15.82
C ALA A 199 -1.97 -2.17 16.14
N GLU A 200 -2.64 -2.56 17.22
CA GLU A 200 -2.82 -3.97 17.54
C GLU A 200 -3.89 -4.58 16.62
N PRO A 201 -3.72 -5.84 16.20
CA PRO A 201 -4.79 -6.56 15.52
C PRO A 201 -6.03 -6.64 16.41
N GLN A 202 -7.21 -6.52 15.80
CA GLN A 202 -8.48 -6.58 16.54
C GLN A 202 -8.56 -7.88 17.37
N PRO A 203 -9.01 -7.85 18.64
CA PRO A 203 -9.01 -9.01 19.54
C PRO A 203 -9.69 -10.26 18.96
N TYR A 204 -10.75 -10.11 18.18
CA TYR A 204 -11.43 -11.24 17.55
C TYR A 204 -10.58 -11.95 16.48
N LEU A 205 -9.69 -11.22 15.79
CA LEU A 205 -8.79 -11.80 14.78
C LEU A 205 -7.74 -12.67 15.46
N LEU A 206 -7.23 -12.25 16.62
CA LEU A 206 -6.34 -13.06 17.46
C LEU A 206 -7.05 -14.36 17.87
N LYS A 207 -8.27 -14.25 18.40
CA LYS A 207 -9.09 -15.41 18.79
C LYS A 207 -9.40 -16.36 17.64
N MET A 208 -9.74 -15.83 16.46
CA MET A 208 -9.94 -16.65 15.25
C MET A 208 -8.66 -17.37 14.83
N ARG A 209 -7.50 -16.71 14.92
CA ARG A 209 -6.21 -17.31 14.57
C ARG A 209 -5.84 -18.44 15.53
N GLU A 210 -6.08 -18.28 16.82
CA GLU A 210 -5.93 -19.34 17.83
C GLU A 210 -6.83 -20.54 17.53
N LEU A 211 -8.12 -20.30 17.26
CA LEU A 211 -9.06 -21.36 16.88
C LEU A 211 -8.62 -22.11 15.61
N GLN A 212 -8.13 -21.39 14.60
CA GLN A 212 -7.58 -22.01 13.38
C GLN A 212 -6.31 -22.82 13.66
N MET A 213 -5.42 -22.35 14.53
CA MET A 213 -4.22 -23.09 14.94
C MET A 213 -4.58 -24.36 15.71
N LEU A 214 -5.53 -24.28 16.64
CA LEU A 214 -6.06 -25.42 17.38
C LEU A 214 -6.71 -26.45 16.45
N SER A 215 -7.51 -25.99 15.48
CA SER A 215 -8.13 -26.85 14.45
C SER A 215 -7.07 -27.56 13.59
N ARG A 216 -6.04 -26.84 13.13
CA ARG A 216 -4.92 -27.43 12.37
C ARG A 216 -4.12 -28.46 13.19
N ARG A 217 -3.89 -28.20 14.48
CA ARG A 217 -3.25 -29.17 15.40
C ARG A 217 -4.10 -30.44 15.55
N ARG A 218 -5.42 -30.30 15.73
CA ARG A 218 -6.37 -31.43 15.78
C ARG A 218 -6.40 -32.23 14.49
N GLN A 219 -6.31 -31.59 13.33
CA GLN A 219 -6.26 -32.27 12.02
C GLN A 219 -4.94 -33.01 11.78
N ARG A 220 -3.80 -32.46 12.25
CA ARG A 220 -2.49 -33.11 12.15
C ARG A 220 -2.32 -34.30 13.09
N GLY A 221 -3.04 -34.33 14.21
CA GLY A 221 -3.02 -35.43 15.18
C GLY A 221 -3.99 -36.58 14.88
N LYS A 222 -4.80 -36.53 13.82
CA LYS A 222 -5.62 -37.67 13.41
C LYS A 222 -4.77 -38.67 12.63
N PRO A 223 -4.68 -39.95 13.04
CA PRO A 223 -4.02 -40.97 12.24
C PRO A 223 -4.73 -41.06 10.88
N ARG A 224 -3.95 -41.07 9.79
CA ARG A 224 -4.48 -41.34 8.46
C ARG A 224 -5.01 -42.77 8.49
N ARG A 225 -6.34 -42.92 8.44
CA ARG A 225 -6.99 -44.21 8.19
C ARG A 225 -6.75 -44.64 6.75
#